data_AF-A0A356XFU6-F1
#
_entry.id   AF-A0A356XFU6-F1
#
_cell.length_a   1.000
_cell.length_b   1.000
_cell.length_c   1.000
_cell.angle_alpha   90.00
_cell.angle_beta   90.00
_cell.angle_gamma   90.00
#
_symmetry.space_group_name_H-M   'P 1'
#
loop_
_entity.id
_entity.type
_entity.pdbx_description
1 polymer ?
#
loop_
_entity_poly.entity_id
_entity_poly.type
_entity_poly.pdbx_seq_one_letter_code
_entity_poly.pdbx_strand_id
1 'polypeptide(L)'
;MLNYSASGNAAMGGILAVLAGFAAVVVIIIALVGIAMYVLLAAGLMKMAENRNIPNAWLAWIPVANMYILGLLVREISLFGQKIPSLELILPAGTLFIGLLSRIPFLGGLIGLAWLIFNIAVLYNLYRQYKPESAALYTVLSVVLPFLAPVLVFSLRNQTPVS
;
A
#
# COMPACT_ATOMS: atom_id res chain seq x y z
N MET A 1 37.42 44.35 -7.61
CA MET A 1 36.62 43.12 -7.81
C MET A 1 35.39 43.20 -6.92
N LEU A 2 34.34 43.86 -7.42
CA LEU A 2 33.13 44.18 -6.67
C LEU A 2 32.28 42.92 -6.52
N ASN A 3 31.96 42.55 -5.27
CA ASN A 3 30.78 41.87 -4.69
C ASN A 3 29.85 40.94 -5.51
N TYR A 4 30.21 40.53 -6.72
CA TYR A 4 29.37 39.76 -7.65
C TYR A 4 29.08 38.35 -7.10
N SER A 5 30.04 37.78 -6.35
CA SER A 5 29.86 36.53 -5.63
C SER A 5 28.83 36.64 -4.49
N ALA A 6 28.84 37.74 -3.74
CA ALA A 6 27.88 37.94 -2.64
C ALA A 6 26.45 38.20 -3.13
N SER A 7 26.28 38.99 -4.20
CA SER A 7 24.96 39.20 -4.83
C SER A 7 24.43 37.94 -5.49
N GLY A 8 25.29 37.14 -6.13
CA GLY A 8 24.93 35.83 -6.67
C GLY A 8 24.49 34.85 -5.58
N ASN A 9 25.20 34.81 -4.46
CA ASN A 9 24.86 33.95 -3.32
C ASN A 9 23.55 34.36 -2.63
N ALA A 10 23.27 35.67 -2.51
CA ALA A 10 22.02 36.17 -1.93
C ALA A 10 20.81 35.87 -2.83
N ALA A 11 20.95 36.05 -4.16
CA ALA A 11 19.91 35.68 -5.12
C ALA A 11 19.64 34.17 -5.12
N MET A 12 20.70 33.35 -5.09
CA MET A 12 20.58 31.90 -4.96
C MET A 12 19.88 31.51 -3.65
N GLY A 13 20.23 32.13 -2.52
CA GLY A 13 19.57 31.90 -1.23
C GLY A 13 18.08 32.21 -1.24
N GLY A 14 17.68 33.32 -1.87
CA GLY A 14 16.27 33.68 -2.04
C GLY A 14 15.49 32.66 -2.89
N ILE A 15 16.06 32.20 -4.01
CA ILE A 15 15.46 31.17 -4.87
C ILE A 15 15.31 29.85 -4.09
N LEU A 16 16.35 29.42 -3.38
CA LEU A 16 16.32 28.19 -2.58
C LEU A 16 15.27 28.26 -1.46
N ALA A 17 15.09 29.41 -0.81
CA ALA A 17 14.06 29.58 0.23
C ALA A 17 12.63 29.46 -0.33
N VAL A 18 12.37 30.05 -1.50
CA VAL A 18 11.07 29.92 -2.18
C VAL A 18 10.81 28.47 -2.61
N LEU A 19 11.82 27.81 -3.20
CA LEU A 19 11.72 26.40 -3.59
C LEU A 19 11.50 25.48 -2.39
N ALA A 20 12.20 25.71 -1.28
CA ALA A 20 12.02 24.96 -0.04
C ALA A 20 10.61 25.16 0.55
N GLY A 21 10.09 26.39 0.53
CA GLY A 21 8.72 26.70 0.96
C GLY A 21 7.68 25.96 0.11
N PHE A 22 7.82 25.99 -1.21
CA PHE A 22 6.93 25.24 -2.12
C PHE A 22 7.02 23.73 -1.89
N ALA A 23 8.24 23.19 -1.79
CA ALA A 23 8.46 21.77 -1.52
C ALA A 23 7.82 21.34 -0.19
N ALA A 24 7.93 22.16 0.87
CA ALA A 24 7.29 21.87 2.15
C ALA A 24 5.76 21.79 2.04
N VAL A 25 5.13 22.71 1.31
CA VAL A 25 3.67 22.68 1.07
C VAL A 25 3.27 21.41 0.30
N VAL A 26 4.02 21.06 -0.74
CA VAL A 26 3.77 19.84 -1.53
C VAL A 26 3.90 18.58 -0.65
N VAL A 27 4.93 18.51 0.20
CA VAL A 27 5.11 17.38 1.14
C VAL A 27 3.96 17.28 2.13
N ILE A 28 3.47 18.40 2.66
CA ILE A 28 2.30 18.42 3.56
C ILE A 28 1.06 17.89 2.84
N ILE A 29 0.80 18.33 1.61
CA ILE A 29 -0.34 17.85 0.82
C ILE A 29 -0.23 16.34 0.57
N ILE A 30 0.95 15.86 0.17
CA ILE A 30 1.18 14.42 -0.06
C ILE A 30 0.97 13.62 1.23
N ALA A 31 1.46 14.12 2.37
CA ALA A 31 1.26 13.47 3.67
C ALA A 31 -0.22 13.38 4.04
N LEU A 32 -0.98 14.47 3.87
CA LEU A 32 -2.42 14.51 4.13
C LEU A 32 -3.19 13.53 3.23
N VAL A 33 -2.87 13.51 1.93
CA VAL A 33 -3.46 12.54 0.99
C VAL A 33 -3.11 11.12 1.40
N GLY A 34 -1.85 10.85 1.77
CA GLY A 34 -1.41 9.54 2.25
C GLY A 34 -2.18 9.07 3.49
N ILE A 35 -2.40 9.97 4.46
CA ILE A 35 -3.20 9.68 5.65
C ILE A 35 -4.66 9.37 5.26
N ALA A 36 -5.27 10.19 4.39
CA ALA A 36 -6.64 9.96 3.94
C ALA A 36 -6.78 8.59 3.23
N MET A 37 -5.83 8.25 2.36
CA MET A 37 -5.79 6.95 1.68
C MET A 37 -5.61 5.80 2.67
N TYR A 38 -4.75 5.96 3.68
CA TYR A 38 -4.58 4.96 4.72
C TYR A 38 -5.87 4.72 5.51
N VAL A 39 -6.57 5.79 5.90
CA VAL A 39 -7.86 5.70 6.60
C VAL A 39 -8.89 4.96 5.76
N LEU A 40 -8.98 5.24 4.45
CA LEU A 40 -9.88 4.52 3.54
C LEU A 40 -9.55 3.02 3.48
N LEU A 41 -8.26 2.67 3.38
CA LEU A 41 -7.82 1.27 3.36
C LEU A 41 -8.21 0.56 4.66
N ALA A 42 -7.84 1.14 5.81
CA ALA A 42 -8.10 0.58 7.13
C ALA A 42 -9.60 0.40 7.40
N ALA A 43 -10.40 1.44 7.13
CA ALA A 43 -11.84 1.38 7.28
C ALA A 43 -12.49 0.37 6.32
N GLY A 44 -11.99 0.27 5.09
CA GLY A 44 -12.46 -0.69 4.09
C GLY A 44 -12.21 -2.13 4.52
N LEU A 45 -10.97 -2.43 4.93
CA LEU A 45 -10.57 -3.75 5.43
C LEU A 45 -11.31 -4.12 6.72
N MET A 46 -11.43 -3.21 7.68
CA MET A 46 -12.18 -3.43 8.90
C MET A 46 -13.63 -3.80 8.58
N LYS A 47 -14.28 -3.05 7.68
CA LYS A 47 -15.68 -3.30 7.39
C LYS A 47 -15.91 -4.62 6.64
N MET A 48 -15.02 -4.98 5.73
CA MET A 48 -15.04 -6.30 5.10
C MET A 48 -14.84 -7.43 6.11
N ALA A 49 -13.95 -7.23 7.09
CA ALA A 49 -13.70 -8.22 8.14
C ALA A 49 -14.89 -8.41 9.07
N GLU A 50 -15.52 -7.30 9.49
CA GLU A 50 -16.77 -7.32 10.27
C GLU A 50 -17.89 -8.06 9.52
N ASN A 51 -18.08 -7.77 8.23
CA ASN A 51 -19.11 -8.40 7.40
C ASN A 51 -18.90 -9.92 7.26
N ARG A 52 -17.69 -10.41 7.52
CA ARG A 52 -17.33 -11.84 7.51
C ARG A 52 -17.17 -12.43 8.92
N ASN A 53 -17.60 -11.71 9.96
CA ASN A 53 -17.48 -12.10 11.37
C ASN A 53 -16.04 -12.46 11.79
N ILE A 54 -15.05 -11.78 11.20
CA ILE A 54 -13.64 -11.98 11.55
C ILE A 54 -13.36 -11.30 12.90
N PRO A 55 -12.84 -12.02 13.91
CA PRO A 55 -12.51 -11.42 15.20
C PRO A 55 -11.40 -10.38 15.05
N ASN A 56 -11.40 -9.38 15.93
CA ASN A 56 -10.39 -8.32 15.98
C ASN A 56 -10.24 -7.52 14.68
N ALA A 57 -11.33 -7.29 13.95
CA ALA A 57 -11.35 -6.50 12.71
C ALA A 57 -10.67 -5.12 12.84
N TRP A 58 -10.68 -4.53 14.04
CA TRP A 58 -10.03 -3.27 14.36
C TRP A 58 -8.51 -3.26 14.10
N LEU A 59 -7.86 -4.43 14.05
CA LEU A 59 -6.43 -4.56 13.69
C LEU A 59 -6.13 -4.00 12.29
N ALA A 60 -7.13 -3.81 11.43
CA ALA A 60 -7.00 -3.12 10.15
C ALA A 60 -6.45 -1.69 10.27
N TRP A 61 -6.55 -1.05 11.44
CA TRP A 61 -6.05 0.29 11.73
C TRP A 61 -4.61 0.32 12.23
N ILE A 62 -3.99 -0.83 12.50
CA ILE A 62 -2.59 -0.89 12.88
C ILE A 62 -1.78 -1.25 11.62
N PRO A 63 -0.78 -0.44 11.23
CA PRO A 63 0.13 -0.81 10.16
C PRO A 63 0.73 -2.20 10.39
N VAL A 64 0.95 -2.97 9.33
CA VAL A 64 1.37 -4.39 9.38
C VAL A 64 0.27 -5.35 9.87
N ALA A 65 -0.50 -5.01 10.91
CA ALA A 65 -1.64 -5.84 11.32
C ALA A 65 -2.82 -5.74 10.33
N ASN A 66 -2.91 -4.67 9.56
CA ASN A 66 -3.83 -4.60 8.43
C ASN A 66 -3.58 -5.69 7.37
N MET A 67 -2.33 -6.15 7.24
CA MET A 67 -1.95 -7.26 6.38
C MET A 67 -2.45 -8.61 6.93
N TYR A 68 -2.53 -8.75 8.26
CA TYR A 68 -3.13 -9.92 8.91
C TYR A 68 -4.62 -10.00 8.58
N ILE A 69 -5.36 -8.88 8.70
CA ILE A 69 -6.78 -8.81 8.32
C ILE A 69 -6.97 -9.11 6.83
N LEU A 70 -6.14 -8.53 5.96
CA LEU A 70 -6.16 -8.84 4.54
C LEU A 70 -5.94 -10.34 4.28
N GLY A 71 -5.00 -10.97 4.99
CA GLY A 71 -4.74 -12.40 4.92
C GLY A 71 -5.93 -13.24 5.36
N LEU A 72 -6.61 -12.87 6.45
CA LEU A 72 -7.84 -13.55 6.90
C LEU A 72 -9.01 -13.40 5.91
N LEU A 73 -9.08 -12.27 5.21
CA LEU A 73 -10.06 -12.06 4.13
C LEU A 73 -9.76 -12.94 2.92
N VAL A 74 -8.50 -13.00 2.48
CA VAL A 74 -8.12 -13.76 1.28
C VAL A 74 -8.05 -15.28 1.56
N ARG A 75 -7.64 -15.66 2.77
CA ARG A 75 -7.39 -17.02 3.29
C ARG A 75 -6.30 -17.80 2.56
N GLU A 76 -6.54 -18.13 1.30
CA GLU A 76 -5.62 -18.90 0.46
C GLU A 76 -5.52 -18.29 -0.94
N ILE A 77 -4.33 -18.40 -1.54
CA ILE A 77 -4.13 -18.10 -2.96
C ILE A 77 -3.47 -19.29 -3.64
N SER A 78 -3.85 -19.52 -4.90
CA SER A 78 -3.13 -20.45 -5.77
C SER A 78 -2.10 -19.66 -6.57
N LEU A 79 -0.81 -19.89 -6.29
CA LEU A 79 0.31 -19.33 -7.03
C LEU A 79 1.11 -20.47 -7.66
N PHE A 80 1.34 -20.39 -8.97
CA PHE A 80 2.09 -21.41 -9.72
C PHE A 80 1.55 -22.85 -9.54
N GLY A 81 0.23 -23.00 -9.40
CA GLY A 81 -0.42 -24.29 -9.15
C GLY A 81 -0.28 -24.81 -7.72
N GLN A 82 0.43 -24.09 -6.84
CA GLN A 82 0.54 -24.40 -5.42
C GLN A 82 -0.40 -23.52 -4.59
N LYS A 83 -1.13 -24.16 -3.67
CA LYS A 83 -1.92 -23.43 -2.67
C LYS A 83 -0.99 -22.91 -1.59
N ILE A 84 -1.05 -21.60 -1.34
CA ILE A 84 -0.36 -20.97 -0.22
C ILE A 84 -1.41 -20.71 0.87
N PRO A 85 -1.45 -21.53 1.93
CA PRO A 85 -2.36 -21.35 3.06
C PRO A 85 -1.85 -20.27 4.02
N SER A 86 -2.66 -19.93 5.02
CA SER A 86 -2.26 -19.12 6.18
C SER A 86 -1.72 -17.72 5.83
N LEU A 87 -2.36 -17.05 4.87
CA LEU A 87 -1.96 -15.72 4.43
C LEU A 87 -1.99 -14.69 5.56
N GLU A 88 -2.83 -14.91 6.57
CA GLU A 88 -2.89 -14.10 7.78
C GLU A 88 -1.55 -13.97 8.50
N LEU A 89 -0.69 -15.00 8.47
CA LEU A 89 0.64 -14.94 9.09
C LEU A 89 1.73 -14.59 8.07
N ILE A 90 1.61 -15.09 6.84
CA ILE A 90 2.62 -14.87 5.80
C ILE A 90 2.71 -13.40 5.42
N LEU A 91 1.58 -12.70 5.32
CA LEU A 91 1.58 -11.30 4.91
C LEU A 91 2.29 -10.39 5.93
N PRO A 92 1.92 -10.37 7.23
CA PRO A 92 2.66 -9.59 8.23
C PRO A 92 4.12 -10.03 8.37
N ALA A 93 4.37 -11.33 8.50
CA ALA A 93 5.74 -11.83 8.70
C ALA A 93 6.64 -11.49 7.51
N GLY A 94 6.13 -11.62 6.28
CA GLY A 94 6.85 -11.26 5.06
C GLY A 94 7.18 -9.78 4.99
N THR A 95 6.25 -8.89 5.36
CA THR A 95 6.56 -7.44 5.40
C THR A 95 7.69 -7.11 6.36
N LEU A 96 7.67 -7.70 7.56
CA LEU A 96 8.71 -7.48 8.58
C LEU A 96 10.05 -8.07 8.14
N PHE A 97 10.03 -9.30 7.61
CA PHE A 97 11.24 -9.99 7.15
C PHE A 97 11.92 -9.24 6.00
N ILE A 98 11.14 -8.74 5.02
CA ILE A 98 11.67 -7.95 3.91
C ILE A 98 12.19 -6.59 4.38
N GLY A 99 11.52 -5.95 5.35
CA GLY A 99 12.04 -4.74 5.99
C GLY A 99 13.44 -4.92 6.58
N LEU A 100 13.77 -6.13 7.04
CA LEU A 100 15.10 -6.47 7.54
C LEU A 100 16.08 -6.84 6.40
N LEU A 101 15.65 -7.68 5.45
CA LEU A 101 16.50 -8.19 4.36
C LEU A 101 16.86 -7.12 3.32
N SER A 102 16.01 -6.11 3.13
CA SER A 102 16.24 -4.99 2.20
C SER A 102 17.48 -4.15 2.55
N ARG A 103 18.06 -4.33 3.75
CA ARG A 103 19.33 -3.70 4.14
C ARG A 103 20.55 -4.34 3.49
N ILE A 104 20.41 -5.49 2.84
CA ILE A 104 21.49 -6.19 2.14
C ILE A 104 21.54 -5.72 0.67
N PRO A 105 22.65 -5.11 0.21
CA PRO A 105 22.82 -4.71 -1.19
C PRO A 105 22.67 -5.90 -2.14
N PHE A 106 22.18 -5.66 -3.37
CA PHE A 106 21.97 -6.64 -4.46
C PHE A 106 20.85 -7.67 -4.27
N LEU A 107 20.66 -8.26 -3.08
CA LEU A 107 19.56 -9.23 -2.85
C LEU A 107 18.19 -8.55 -2.72
N GLY A 108 18.15 -7.29 -2.29
CA GLY A 108 16.89 -6.54 -2.10
C GLY A 108 16.05 -6.38 -3.38
N GLY A 109 16.67 -6.29 -4.56
CA GLY A 109 15.96 -6.05 -5.82
C GLY A 109 15.08 -7.24 -6.25
N LEU A 110 15.66 -8.45 -6.31
CA LEU A 110 14.92 -9.66 -6.67
C LEU A 110 13.84 -10.00 -5.63
N ILE A 111 14.17 -9.85 -4.34
CA ILE A 111 13.23 -10.09 -3.24
C ILE A 111 12.07 -9.09 -3.30
N GLY A 112 12.36 -7.81 -3.55
CA GLY A 112 11.35 -6.78 -3.70
C GLY A 112 10.39 -7.05 -4.86
N LEU A 113 10.92 -7.51 -6.01
CA LEU A 113 10.09 -7.91 -7.15
C LEU A 113 9.20 -9.12 -6.84
N ALA A 114 9.75 -10.16 -6.21
CA ALA A 114 8.97 -11.33 -5.81
C ALA A 114 7.84 -10.94 -4.83
N TRP A 115 8.15 -10.06 -3.87
CA TRP A 115 7.17 -9.54 -2.93
C TRP A 115 6.07 -8.69 -3.59
N LEU A 116 6.45 -7.88 -4.57
CA LEU A 116 5.49 -7.10 -5.35
C LEU A 116 4.51 -8.03 -6.08
N ILE A 117 5.02 -9.05 -6.79
CA ILE A 117 4.19 -10.04 -7.49
C ILE A 117 3.25 -10.75 -6.51
N PHE A 118 3.75 -11.12 -5.33
CA PHE A 118 2.95 -11.74 -4.28
C PHE A 118 1.80 -10.82 -3.81
N ASN A 119 2.07 -9.52 -3.55
CA ASN A 119 1.04 -8.57 -3.16
C ASN A 119 0.01 -8.32 -4.27
N ILE A 120 0.44 -8.29 -5.53
CA ILE A 120 -0.46 -8.21 -6.70
C ILE A 120 -1.40 -9.42 -6.71
N ALA A 121 -0.88 -10.62 -6.48
CA ALA A 121 -1.71 -11.83 -6.45
C ALA A 121 -2.71 -11.83 -5.29
N VAL A 122 -2.29 -11.38 -4.10
CA VAL A 122 -3.17 -11.26 -2.93
C VAL A 122 -4.29 -10.26 -3.22
N LEU A 123 -3.96 -9.11 -3.81
CA LEU A 123 -4.93 -8.07 -4.14
C LEU A 123 -5.90 -8.52 -5.24
N TYR A 124 -5.40 -9.21 -6.27
CA TYR A 124 -6.22 -9.82 -7.31
C TYR A 124 -7.22 -10.81 -6.71
N ASN A 125 -6.78 -11.69 -5.80
CA ASN A 125 -7.68 -12.66 -5.17
C ASN A 125 -8.70 -11.98 -4.25
N LEU A 126 -8.32 -10.93 -3.53
CA LEU A 126 -9.28 -10.10 -2.79
C LEU A 126 -10.35 -9.55 -3.73
N TYR A 127 -9.98 -8.89 -4.82
CA TYR A 127 -10.95 -8.33 -5.77
C TYR A 127 -11.79 -9.40 -6.44
N ARG A 128 -11.21 -10.55 -6.76
CA ARG A 128 -11.90 -11.69 -7.36
C ARG A 128 -13.01 -12.23 -6.45
N GLN A 129 -12.82 -12.21 -5.13
CA GLN A 129 -13.86 -12.63 -4.18
C GLN A 129 -15.11 -11.75 -4.21
N TYR A 130 -15.00 -10.47 -4.60
CA TYR A 130 -16.15 -9.55 -4.61
C TYR A 130 -16.66 -9.25 -6.03
N LYS A 131 -15.77 -9.10 -7.00
CA LYS A 131 -16.09 -8.78 -8.41
C LYS A 131 -15.18 -9.53 -9.38
N PRO A 132 -15.42 -10.84 -9.61
CA PRO A 132 -14.54 -11.68 -10.44
C PRO A 132 -14.37 -11.14 -11.87
N GLU A 133 -15.43 -10.60 -12.47
CA GLU A 133 -15.40 -10.05 -13.84
C GLU A 133 -14.48 -8.83 -13.99
N SER A 134 -14.32 -8.03 -12.93
CA SER A 134 -13.53 -6.79 -12.95
C SER A 134 -12.24 -6.87 -12.13
N ALA A 135 -11.94 -8.02 -11.54
CA ALA A 135 -10.81 -8.21 -10.63
C ALA A 135 -9.47 -7.86 -11.28
N ALA A 136 -9.26 -8.28 -12.54
CA ALA A 136 -8.06 -7.96 -13.29
C ALA A 136 -7.92 -6.45 -13.52
N LEU A 137 -9.01 -5.77 -13.92
CA LEU A 137 -9.03 -4.31 -14.11
C LEU A 137 -8.69 -3.58 -12.81
N TYR A 138 -9.31 -3.97 -11.69
CA TYR A 138 -9.07 -3.34 -10.38
C TYR A 138 -7.63 -3.56 -9.93
N THR A 139 -7.05 -4.72 -10.22
CA THR A 139 -5.64 -5.03 -9.93
C THR A 139 -4.71 -4.16 -10.78
N VAL A 140 -4.93 -4.09 -12.10
CA VAL A 140 -4.12 -3.25 -13.00
C VAL A 140 -4.20 -1.78 -12.57
N LEU A 141 -5.40 -1.28 -12.25
CA LEU A 141 -5.57 0.08 -11.72
C LEU A 141 -4.80 0.29 -10.42
N SER A 142 -4.81 -0.70 -9.51
CA SER A 142 -4.07 -0.63 -8.25
C SER A 142 -2.56 -0.69 -8.42
N VAL A 143 -2.06 -1.33 -9.48
CA VAL A 143 -0.61 -1.41 -9.76
C VAL A 143 -0.12 -0.15 -10.47
N VAL A 144 -0.86 0.32 -11.47
CA VAL A 144 -0.52 1.53 -12.25
C VAL A 144 -0.76 2.80 -11.44
N LEU A 145 -1.81 2.81 -10.61
CA LEU A 145 -2.21 3.92 -9.75
C LEU A 145 -2.38 3.42 -8.29
N PRO A 146 -1.28 3.25 -7.53
CA PRO A 146 -1.31 2.67 -6.18
C PRO A 146 -2.25 3.35 -5.19
N PHE A 147 -2.45 4.66 -5.33
CA PHE A 147 -3.38 5.42 -4.50
C PHE A 147 -4.85 5.03 -4.72
N LEU A 148 -5.19 4.37 -5.83
CA LEU A 148 -6.53 3.85 -6.06
C LEU A 148 -6.82 2.57 -5.27
N ALA A 149 -5.80 1.79 -4.88
CA ALA A 149 -6.02 0.53 -4.20
C ALA A 149 -6.86 0.71 -2.90
N PRO A 150 -6.53 1.67 -2.00
CA PRO A 150 -7.38 1.98 -0.85
C PRO A 150 -8.82 2.37 -1.19
N VAL A 151 -8.99 3.16 -2.25
CA VAL A 151 -10.31 3.63 -2.70
C VAL A 151 -11.15 2.46 -3.22
N LEU A 152 -10.55 1.58 -4.03
CA LEU A 152 -11.20 0.40 -4.58
C LEU A 152 -11.57 -0.58 -3.47
N VAL A 153 -10.64 -0.88 -2.57
CA VAL A 153 -10.87 -1.71 -1.37
C VAL A 153 -12.04 -1.15 -0.55
N PHE A 154 -12.05 0.15 -0.28
CA PHE A 154 -13.14 0.80 0.45
C PHE A 154 -14.48 0.75 -0.32
N SER A 155 -14.46 0.83 -1.65
CA SER A 155 -15.66 0.75 -2.49
C SER A 155 -16.34 -0.63 -2.43
N LEU A 156 -15.55 -1.69 -2.21
CA LEU A 156 -16.03 -3.07 -2.10
C LEU A 156 -16.54 -3.41 -0.70
N ARG A 157 -16.33 -2.55 0.30
CA ARG A 157 -16.52 -2.89 1.72
C ARG A 157 -17.90 -3.41 2.11
N ASN A 158 -18.95 -3.00 1.39
CA ASN A 158 -20.34 -3.39 1.66
C ASN A 158 -20.83 -4.50 0.73
N GLN A 159 -19.97 -5.02 -0.15
CA GLN A 159 -20.34 -6.10 -1.06
C GLN A 159 -20.16 -7.44 -0.36
N THR A 160 -21.01 -8.41 -0.73
CA THR A 160 -20.86 -9.78 -0.27
C THR A 160 -19.89 -10.53 -1.17
N PRO A 161 -19.04 -11.42 -0.62
CA PRO A 161 -18.19 -12.26 -1.44
C PRO A 161 -19.05 -13.19 -2.31
N VAL A 162 -18.70 -13.33 -3.58
CA VAL A 162 -19.39 -14.18 -4.56
C VAL A 162 -18.68 -15.52 -4.81
N SER A 163 -17.49 -15.72 -4.24
CA SER A 163 -16.69 -16.94 -4.34
C SER A 163 -15.97 -17.25 -3.04
#